data_AF-A0A9X2AEL5-F1
#
_entry.id   AF-A0A9X2AEL5-F1
#
_cell.length_a   1.000
_cell.length_b   1.000
_cell.length_c   1.000
_cell.angle_alpha   90.00
_cell.angle_beta   90.00
_cell.angle_gamma   90.00
#
_symmetry.space_group_name_H-M   'P 1'
#
loop_
_entity.id
_entity.type
_entity.pdbx_description
1 polymer ?
#
loop_
_entity_poly.entity_id
_entity_poly.type
_entity_poly.pdbx_seq_one_letter_code
_entity_poly.pdbx_strand_id
1 'polypeptide(L)' 'MSAVRDVRAKSLLTIREREVFELLVQDKTTKEIAETLFISEKTVRNHISNVIWSLV' A
#
# COMPACT_ATOMS: atom_id res chain seq x y z
N MET A 1 -13.11 -9.23 -19.36
CA MET A 1 -12.88 -10.15 -18.22
C MET A 1 -11.46 -9.96 -17.69
N SER A 2 -11.22 -9.00 -16.78
CA SER A 2 -9.86 -8.72 -16.24
C SER A 2 -9.84 -8.59 -14.70
N ALA A 3 -10.83 -9.13 -14.00
CA ALA A 3 -10.95 -8.95 -12.54
C ALA A 3 -10.32 -10.10 -11.71
N VAL A 4 -9.69 -11.10 -12.35
CA VAL A 4 -9.31 -12.36 -11.66
C VAL A 4 -7.90 -12.32 -11.06
N ARG A 5 -7.08 -11.29 -11.34
CA ARG A 5 -5.70 -11.18 -10.80
C ARG A 5 -5.60 -10.50 -9.44
N ASP A 6 -6.58 -9.67 -9.06
CA ASP A 6 -6.50 -8.80 -7.87
C ASP A 6 -6.83 -9.53 -6.55
N VAL A 7 -7.62 -10.60 -6.62
CA VAL A 7 -8.20 -11.25 -5.42
C VAL A 7 -7.16 -11.97 -4.54
N ARG A 8 -5.99 -12.36 -5.09
CA ARG A 8 -4.95 -13.08 -4.30
C ARG A 8 -4.03 -12.16 -3.51
N ALA A 9 -3.70 -10.98 -4.04
CA ALA A 9 -2.99 -9.95 -3.25
C ALA A 9 -3.90 -9.40 -2.13
N LYS A 10 -5.22 -9.49 -2.34
CA LYS A 10 -6.23 -8.96 -1.43
C LYS A 10 -6.25 -9.61 -0.04
N SER A 11 -5.72 -10.83 0.14
CA SER A 11 -5.79 -11.55 1.42
C SER A 11 -4.53 -11.44 2.28
N LEU A 12 -3.42 -10.89 1.77
CA LEU A 12 -2.13 -10.86 2.48
C LEU A 12 -1.85 -9.51 3.16
N LEU A 13 -2.39 -8.41 2.62
CA LEU A 13 -2.16 -7.06 3.16
C LEU A 13 -3.22 -6.68 4.19
N THR A 14 -2.79 -6.05 5.27
CA THR A 14 -3.72 -5.37 6.20
C THR A 14 -4.42 -4.19 5.50
N ILE A 15 -5.50 -3.68 6.10
CA ILE A 15 -6.27 -2.55 5.55
C ILE A 15 -5.34 -1.34 5.27
N ARG A 16 -4.42 -1.03 6.19
CA ARG A 16 -3.49 0.09 6.03
C ARG A 16 -2.43 -0.15 4.97
N GLU A 17 -1.91 -1.36 4.88
CA GLU A 17 -0.96 -1.74 3.83
C GLU A 17 -1.59 -1.69 2.45
N ARG A 18 -2.88 -2.07 2.33
CA ARG A 18 -3.66 -1.88 1.10
C ARG A 18 -3.80 -0.41 0.75
N GLU A 19 -4.21 0.44 1.68
CA GLU A 19 -4.38 1.89 1.42
C GLU A 19 -3.07 2.49 0.89
N VAL A 20 -1.95 2.15 1.52
CA VAL A 20 -0.61 2.59 1.07
C VAL A 20 -0.29 2.03 -0.32
N PHE A 21 -0.55 0.75 -0.58
CA PHE A 21 -0.30 0.13 -1.88
C PHE A 21 -1.14 0.74 -3.01
N GLU A 22 -2.43 0.99 -2.77
CA GLU A 22 -3.32 1.61 -3.75
C GLU A 22 -2.86 3.03 -4.13
N LEU A 23 -2.36 3.80 -3.16
CA LEU A 23 -1.82 5.13 -3.43
C LEU A 23 -0.47 5.06 -4.16
N LEU A 24 0.38 4.08 -3.83
CA LEU A 24 1.64 3.84 -4.55
C LEU A 24 1.39 3.50 -6.03
N VAL A 25 0.40 2.65 -6.32
CA VAL A 25 0.03 2.29 -7.71
C VAL A 25 -0.50 3.51 -8.49
N GLN A 26 -0.98 4.54 -7.79
CA GLN A 26 -1.39 5.82 -8.37
C GLN A 26 -0.24 6.82 -8.52
N ASP A 27 1.02 6.36 -8.44
CA ASP A 27 2.23 7.19 -8.54
C ASP A 27 2.32 8.28 -7.46
N LYS A 28 1.65 8.09 -6.31
CA LYS A 28 1.74 9.03 -5.18
C LYS A 28 3.06 8.91 -4.47
N THR A 29 3.64 10.06 -4.14
CA THR A 29 4.86 10.14 -3.34
C THR A 29 4.61 9.76 -1.88
N THR A 30 5.64 9.30 -1.16
CA THR A 30 5.52 8.98 0.28
C THR A 30 5.01 10.16 1.12
N LYS A 31 5.28 11.38 0.67
CA LYS A 31 4.80 12.62 1.29
C LYS A 31 3.29 12.81 1.08
N GLU A 32 2.81 12.67 -0.16
CA GLU A 32 1.36 12.75 -0.45
C GLU A 32 0.58 11.63 0.26
N ILE A 33 1.15 10.43 0.34
CA ILE A 33 0.55 9.29 1.06
C ILE A 33 0.49 9.59 2.55
N ALA A 34 1.55 10.16 3.13
CA ALA A 34 1.61 10.56 4.52
C ALA A 34 0.53 11.61 4.86
N GLU A 35 0.39 12.62 4.00
CA GLU A 35 -0.65 13.65 4.12
C GLU A 35 -2.06 13.06 3.97
N THR A 36 -2.28 12.17 3.00
CA THR A 36 -3.59 11.53 2.75
C THR A 36 -4.02 10.62 3.90
N LEU A 37 -3.09 9.87 4.49
CA LEU A 37 -3.36 8.92 5.57
C LEU A 37 -3.18 9.53 6.97
N PHE A 38 -2.84 10.81 7.06
CA PHE A 38 -2.57 11.53 8.31
C PHE A 38 -1.53 10.84 9.21
N ILE A 39 -0.47 10.31 8.60
CA ILE A 39 0.63 9.63 9.28
C ILE A 39 1.98 10.25 8.88
N SER A 40 3.05 9.89 9.58
CA SER A 40 4.39 10.34 9.20
C SER A 40 4.90 9.59 7.96
N GLU A 41 5.75 10.25 7.15
CA GLU A 41 6.44 9.58 6.04
C GLU A 41 7.26 8.35 6.48
N LYS A 42 7.77 8.37 7.72
CA LYS A 42 8.45 7.21 8.33
C LYS A 42 7.49 6.03 8.48
N THR A 43 6.26 6.29 8.93
CA THR A 43 5.20 5.29 9.05
C THR A 43 4.80 4.74 7.68
N VAL A 44 4.69 5.61 6.66
CA VAL A 44 4.46 5.19 5.27
C VAL A 44 5.56 4.23 4.81
N ARG A 45 6.84 4.60 4.96
CA ARG A 45 7.96 3.72 4.60
C ARG A 45 7.91 2.36 5.29
N ASN A 46 7.53 2.33 6.57
CA ASN A 46 7.35 1.06 7.30
C ASN A 46 6.22 0.20 6.68
N HIS A 47 5.07 0.80 6.35
CA HIS A 47 4.00 0.09 5.66
C HIS A 47 4.44 -0.43 4.29
N ILE A 48 5.22 0.34 3.52
CA ILE A 48 5.76 -0.10 2.23
C ILE A 48 6.68 -1.31 2.41
N SER A 49 7.59 -1.28 3.38
CA SER A 49 8.46 -2.42 3.69
C SER A 49 7.66 -3.67 4.02
N ASN A 50 6.58 -3.55 4.80
CA ASN A 50 5.71 -4.67 5.14
C ASN A 50 4.90 -5.17 3.93
N VAL A 51 4.43 -4.26 3.07
CA VAL A 51 3.77 -4.61 1.80
C VAL A 51 4.70 -5.44 0.92
N ILE A 52 5.96 -5.01 0.76
CA ILE A 52 6.97 -5.73 -0.03
C ILE A 52 7.24 -7.11 0.57
N TRP A 53 7.43 -7.19 1.89
CA TRP A 53 7.63 -8.47 2.58
C TRP A 53 6.45 -9.44 2.43
N SER A 54 5.23 -8.91 2.33
CA SER A 54 4.03 -9.73 2.16
C SER A 54 3.80 -10.20 0.71
N LEU A 55 4.48 -9.58 -0.26
CA LEU A 55 4.36 -9.89 -1.70
C LEU A 55 5.50 -10.76 -2.23
N VAL A 56 6.62 -10.84 -1.52
CA VAL A 56 7.81 -11.66 -1.83
C VAL A 56 7.71 -13.01 -1.13
#